data_AF-A0A4Y2EWD6-F1
#
_entry.id   AF-A0A4Y2EWD6-F1
#
_cell.length_a   1.000
_cell.length_b   1.000
_cell.length_c   1.000
_cell.angle_alpha   90.00
_cell.angle_beta   90.00
_cell.angle_gamma   90.00
#
_symmetry.space_group_name_H-M   'P 1'
#
loop_
_entity.id
_entity.type
_entity.pdbx_description
1 polymer ?
#
loop_
_entity_poly.entity_id
_entity_poly.type
_entity_poly.pdbx_seq_one_letter_code
_entity_poly.pdbx_strand_id
1 'polypeptide(L)' 'IEPDGKKYVKYQVIGLQDVAVPTHFFKIVLAERENSMFDMEAYIMPNAPIDDQVPLKAFL' A
#
# COMPACT_ATOMS: atom_id res chain seq x y z
N ILE A 1 12.08 11.28 -7.34
CA ILE A 1 12.77 12.52 -6.89
C ILE A 1 12.47 13.55 -7.94
N GLU A 2 11.93 14.70 -7.55
CA GLU A 2 11.60 15.77 -8.51
C GLU A 2 12.90 16.35 -9.12
N PRO A 3 12.83 17.09 -10.24
CA PRO A 3 14.02 17.66 -10.88
C PRO A 3 14.86 18.56 -9.96
N ASP A 4 14.29 19.05 -8.87
CA ASP A 4 14.94 19.86 -7.83
C ASP A 4 15.60 19.03 -6.71
N GLY A 5 15.59 17.70 -6.81
CA GLY A 5 16.18 16.81 -5.80
C GLY A 5 15.31 16.58 -4.57
N LYS A 6 14.16 17.24 -4.44
CA LYS A 6 13.30 17.14 -3.25
C LYS A 6 12.29 16.00 -3.38
N LYS A 7 11.78 15.58 -2.22
CA LYS A 7 10.72 14.58 -2.09
C LYS A 7 9.41 15.31 -1.80
N TYR A 8 8.38 15.00 -2.58
CA TYR A 8 7.05 15.55 -2.42
C TYR A 8 6.05 14.41 -2.32
N VAL A 9 4.99 14.64 -1.54
CA VAL A 9 3.80 13.80 -1.56
C VAL A 9 2.82 14.47 -2.51
N LYS A 10 2.46 13.78 -3.59
CA LYS A 10 1.48 14.24 -4.58
C LYS A 10 0.40 13.18 -4.70
N TYR A 11 -0.86 13.59 -4.63
CA TYR A 11 -2.02 12.73 -4.84
C TYR A 11 -3.15 13.54 -5.45
N GLN A 12 -4.02 12.86 -6.19
CA GLN A 12 -5.21 13.47 -6.76
C GLN A 12 -6.27 13.64 -5.67
N VAL A 13 -7.08 14.69 -5.80
CA VAL A 13 -8.35 14.83 -5.08
C VAL A 13 -9.51 14.81 -6.10
N ILE A 14 -10.66 14.29 -5.72
CA ILE A 14 -11.83 14.16 -6.60
C ILE A 14 -13.13 14.64 -5.94
N GLY A 15 -14.06 15.10 -6.78
CA GLY A 15 -15.39 15.57 -6.37
C GLY A 15 -15.37 16.94 -5.69
N LEU A 16 -16.55 17.40 -5.29
CA LEU A 16 -16.74 18.72 -4.63
C LEU A 16 -16.15 18.78 -3.21
N GLN A 17 -15.80 17.64 -2.64
CA GLN A 17 -15.32 17.51 -1.26
C GLN A 17 -13.81 17.20 -1.21
N ASP A 18 -13.12 17.30 -2.36
CA ASP A 18 -11.68 17.03 -2.48
C ASP A 18 -11.26 15.70 -1.84
N VAL A 19 -12.01 14.63 -2.15
CA VAL A 19 -11.73 13.29 -1.61
C VAL A 19 -10.38 12.82 -2.14
N ALA A 20 -9.45 12.52 -1.24
CA ALA A 20 -8.10 12.09 -1.58
C ALA A 20 -8.09 10.71 -2.25
N VAL A 21 -7.33 10.59 -3.34
CA VAL A 21 -7.02 9.33 -4.02
C VAL A 21 -5.69 8.81 -3.46
N PRO A 22 -5.68 7.70 -2.72
CA PRO A 22 -4.43 7.15 -2.17
C PRO A 22 -3.46 6.76 -3.28
N THR A 23 -2.16 6.95 -3.06
CA THR A 23 -1.12 6.47 -3.99
C THR A 23 -0.79 5.00 -3.76
N HIS A 24 -0.91 4.54 -2.51
CA HIS A 24 -0.71 3.17 -2.09
C HIS A 24 -1.73 2.82 -1.01
N PHE A 25 -2.07 1.54 -0.91
CA PHE A 25 -2.82 0.95 0.19
C PHE A 25 -1.89 0.06 1.00
N PHE A 26 -2.20 -0.09 2.28
CA PHE A 26 -1.53 -1.08 3.13
C PHE A 26 -2.54 -2.08 3.67
N LYS A 27 -2.07 -3.29 3.94
CA LYS A 27 -2.85 -4.30 4.69
C LYS A 27 -1.92 -5.06 5.60
N ILE A 28 -2.29 -5.15 6.87
CA ILE A 28 -1.58 -5.97 7.86
C ILE A 28 -2.46 -7.18 8.14
N VAL A 29 -1.88 -8.37 8.00
CA VAL A 29 -2.51 -9.65 8.31
C VAL A 29 -1.83 -10.19 9.55
N LEU A 30 -2.62 -10.43 10.59
CA LEU A 30 -2.18 -11.08 11.81
C LEU A 30 -2.91 -12.42 11.92
N ALA A 31 -2.17 -13.52 12.03
CA ALA A 31 -2.72 -14.85 12.21
C ALA A 31 -2.22 -15.45 13.52
N GLU A 32 -3.14 -15.95 14.34
CA GLU A 32 -2.80 -16.67 15.57
C GLU A 32 -2.45 -18.13 15.26
N ARG A 33 -1.39 -18.62 15.88
CA ARG A 33 -0.93 -20.01 15.88
C ARG A 33 -1.13 -20.64 17.26
N GLU A 34 -0.89 -21.95 17.35
CA GLU A 34 -0.83 -22.65 18.63
C GLU A 34 0.16 -22.00 19.62
N ASN A 35 -0.10 -22.18 20.91
CA ASN A 35 0.72 -21.67 22.01
C ASN A 35 0.86 -20.14 22.04
N SER A 36 -0.20 -19.40 21.67
CA SER A 36 -0.23 -17.93 21.69
C SER A 36 0.87 -17.29 20.83
N MET A 37 1.32 -17.99 19.79
CA MET A 37 2.23 -17.45 18.78
C MET A 37 1.43 -16.72 17.70
N PHE A 38 2.03 -15.72 17.06
CA PHE A 38 1.40 -14.97 15.97
C PHE A 38 2.32 -14.88 14.77
N ASP A 39 1.76 -15.06 13.58
CA ASP A 39 2.38 -14.65 12.33
C ASP A 39 1.83 -13.29 11.92
N MET A 40 2.70 -12.45 11.38
CA MET A 40 2.33 -11.14 10.87
C MET A 40 2.97 -10.89 9.51
N GLU A 41 2.16 -10.39 8.58
CA GLU A 41 2.61 -9.91 7.28
C GLU A 41 2.04 -8.51 7.04
N ALA A 42 2.88 -7.58 6.59
CA ALA A 42 2.49 -6.22 6.25
C ALA A 42 2.72 -5.99 4.77
N TYR A 43 1.70 -5.53 4.07
CA TYR A 43 1.72 -5.35 2.63
C TYR A 43 1.54 -3.89 2.25
N ILE A 44 2.26 -3.43 1.23
CA ILE A 44 2.07 -2.11 0.61
C ILE A 44 1.88 -2.29 -0.90
N MET A 45 0.70 -1.91 -1.41
CA MET A 45 0.33 -2.09 -2.81
C MET A 45 0.06 -0.73 -3.47
N PRO A 46 0.54 -0.48 -4.70
CA PRO A 46 0.22 0.75 -5.42
C PRO A 46 -1.27 0.79 -5.77
N ASN A 47 -1.87 1.98 -5.76
CA ASN A 47 -3.21 2.20 -6.31
C ASN A 47 -3.14 2.31 -7.85
N ALA A 48 -2.81 1.17 -8.48
CA ALA A 48 -2.63 1.04 -9.91
C ALA A 48 -3.00 -0.39 -10.34
N PRO A 49 -3.21 -0.66 -11.65
CA PRO A 49 -3.37 -2.01 -12.15
C PRO A 49 -2.17 -2.88 -11.76
N ILE A 50 -2.44 -4.07 -11.22
CA ILE A 50 -1.45 -5.08 -10.86
C ILE A 50 -1.76 -6.32 -11.72
N ASP A 51 -0.74 -6.89 -12.34
CA ASP A 51 -0.85 -8.13 -13.11
C ASP A 51 -1.06 -9.32 -12.15
N ASP A 52 -2.01 -10.21 -12.48
CA ASP A 52 -2.34 -11.39 -11.68
C ASP A 52 -1.16 -12.37 -11.50
N GLN A 53 -0.15 -12.29 -12.37
CA GLN A 53 1.08 -13.08 -12.26
C GLN A 53 2.05 -12.55 -11.19
N VAL A 54 1.84 -11.33 -10.67
CA VAL A 54 2.69 -10.76 -9.61
C VAL A 54 2.37 -11.47 -8.29
N PRO A 55 3.34 -12.16 -7.67
CA PRO A 55 3.10 -12.85 -6.42
C PRO A 55 2.86 -11.83 -5.30
N LEU A 56 1.91 -12.12 -4.39
CA LEU A 56 1.59 -11.24 -3.25
C LEU A 56 2.82 -10.86 -2.41
N LYS A 57 3.81 -11.76 -2.29
CA LYS A 57 5.07 -11.53 -1.58
C LYS A 57 5.93 -10.41 -2.16
N ALA A 58 5.66 -9.96 -3.39
CA ALA A 58 6.34 -8.81 -3.96
C ALA A 58 5.97 -7.48 -3.27
N PHE A 59 4.91 -7.48 -2.46
CA PHE A 59 4.40 -6.32 -1.73
C PHE A 59 4.66 -6.35 -0.22
N LEU A 60 5.41 -7.34 0.28
CA LEU A 60 5.88 -7.44 1.67
C LEU A 60 6.87 -6.32 2.04
#